data_AF-A0A1B8CDK6-F1
#
_entry.id   AF-A0A1B8CDK6-F1
#
_cell.length_a   1.000
_cell.length_b   1.000
_cell.length_c   1.000
_cell.angle_alpha   90.00
_cell.angle_beta   90.00
_cell.angle_gamma   90.00
#
_symmetry.space_group_name_H-M   'P 1'
#
loop_
_entity.id
_entity.type
_entity.pdbx_description
1 polymer ?
#
loop_
_entity_poly.entity_id
_entity_poly.type
_entity_poly.pdbx_seq_one_letter_code
_entity_poly.pdbx_strand_id
1 'polypeptide(L)'
;MGSNHDSFQHEVEGDDHYPATKMQGSKAKIFTEWFREYTAADGNDLSIYSDIVKAVDSDELDAKFVERRIKELAPDAPIVKGFCAKCQSLVDHWPTIDKLPALSGVARLGYNETGDHYLAGLWRGGLEEQLCWARLESMIRPRPPWRAPTWSWASIDGKVTWYTREKGLILDTTYVKVLDANTTKYGYDPFGQVISGVIRLACSTMAAGYLVQPSESNNSEPEEDATIVLYAGDRELNFPVRIDCQEDSNTPPGKLSYLLPILSGGSGSTVKREDGGWISELMIEGIVLQATGVTKAEFSRIGSFKFYNKYRVRNEEGSYEQFLLVLKMHGKATAKAACKEVIGNRKHVDKRYVITLV
;
A
#
# COMPACT_ATOMS: atom_id res chain seq x y z
N MET A 1 -46.66 27.05 -49.99
CA MET A 1 -45.22 27.38 -49.87
C MET A 1 -44.91 27.33 -48.39
N GLY A 2 -44.15 26.42 -47.82
CA GLY A 2 -43.34 25.30 -48.28
C GLY A 2 -42.65 24.84 -46.99
N SER A 3 -42.93 23.61 -46.60
CA SER A 3 -42.47 22.93 -45.40
C SER A 3 -40.97 22.67 -45.41
N ASN A 4 -40.35 22.50 -44.24
CA ASN A 4 -39.84 21.18 -43.82
C ASN A 4 -39.09 21.23 -42.48
N HIS A 5 -39.49 20.30 -41.61
CA HIS A 5 -38.59 19.62 -40.67
C HIS A 5 -37.35 19.13 -41.38
N ASP A 6 -36.18 19.18 -40.74
CA ASP A 6 -35.33 17.99 -40.73
C ASP A 6 -34.33 18.00 -39.57
N SER A 7 -34.30 16.83 -38.94
CA SER A 7 -33.31 16.29 -38.03
C SER A 7 -31.92 16.23 -38.66
N PHE A 8 -30.88 16.61 -37.92
CA PHE A 8 -29.51 16.17 -38.22
C PHE A 8 -29.00 15.28 -37.09
N GLN A 9 -29.04 13.98 -37.39
CA GLN A 9 -28.12 12.98 -36.87
C GLN A 9 -26.70 13.44 -37.24
N HIS A 10 -25.77 13.44 -36.30
CA HIS A 10 -24.35 13.43 -36.65
C HIS A 10 -23.86 11.98 -36.51
N GLU A 11 -23.73 11.35 -37.67
CA GLU A 11 -23.04 10.07 -37.85
C GLU A 11 -21.60 10.18 -37.31
N VAL A 12 -21.21 9.16 -36.55
CA VAL A 12 -19.82 8.87 -36.20
C VAL A 12 -19.32 7.92 -37.28
N GLU A 13 -18.48 8.39 -38.20
CA GLU A 13 -17.49 7.56 -38.90
C GLU A 13 -16.57 8.44 -39.77
N GLY A 14 -15.26 8.19 -39.69
CA GLY A 14 -14.33 8.47 -40.79
C GLY A 14 -13.12 9.37 -40.49
N ASP A 15 -11.99 8.72 -40.18
CA ASP A 15 -10.61 9.12 -40.50
C ASP A 15 -10.07 10.47 -39.96
N ASP A 16 -9.64 10.45 -38.70
CA ASP A 16 -8.58 11.35 -38.23
C ASP A 16 -7.21 10.85 -38.74
N HIS A 17 -6.94 11.10 -40.02
CA HIS A 17 -5.59 11.11 -40.57
C HIS A 17 -4.84 12.34 -40.03
N TYR A 18 -4.28 12.22 -38.82
CA TYR A 18 -3.30 13.17 -38.32
C TYR A 18 -2.06 13.15 -39.23
N PRO A 19 -1.57 14.28 -39.74
CA PRO A 19 -0.37 14.30 -40.58
C PRO A 19 0.85 13.96 -39.72
N ALA A 20 1.31 12.72 -39.80
CA ALA A 20 2.58 12.27 -39.24
C ALA A 20 3.73 13.05 -39.92
N THR A 21 4.13 14.17 -39.33
CA THR A 21 5.33 14.89 -39.78
C THR A 21 6.54 14.05 -39.40
N LYS A 22 7.18 13.44 -40.42
CA LYS A 22 8.30 12.51 -40.30
C LYS A 22 9.41 13.05 -39.39
N MET A 23 9.77 12.31 -38.34
CA MET A 23 11.07 12.46 -37.68
C MET A 23 12.15 12.22 -38.74
N GLN A 24 12.99 13.21 -39.03
CA GLN A 24 14.11 13.06 -39.97
C GLN A 24 15.39 12.68 -39.21
N GLY A 25 16.14 11.71 -39.75
CA GLY A 25 17.49 11.34 -39.31
C GLY A 25 17.59 10.00 -38.57
N SER A 26 18.82 9.64 -38.17
CA SER A 26 19.16 8.37 -37.49
C SER A 26 18.40 8.14 -36.19
N LYS A 27 18.07 9.20 -35.44
CA LYS A 27 17.30 9.14 -34.18
C LYS A 27 15.87 8.62 -34.36
N ALA A 28 15.20 8.93 -35.47
CA ALA A 28 13.85 8.44 -35.78
C ALA A 28 13.82 6.91 -35.92
N LYS A 29 14.87 6.38 -36.55
CA LYS A 29 15.06 4.96 -36.80
C LYS A 29 15.35 4.23 -35.49
N ILE A 30 16.22 4.81 -34.65
CA ILE A 30 16.55 4.32 -33.31
C ILE A 30 15.29 4.25 -32.44
N PHE A 31 14.47 5.31 -32.40
CA PHE A 31 13.24 5.31 -31.58
C PHE A 31 12.21 4.28 -32.08
N THR A 32 12.05 4.13 -33.39
CA THR A 32 11.10 3.17 -33.97
C THR A 32 11.56 1.72 -33.74
N GLU A 33 12.85 1.45 -33.87
CA GLU A 33 13.44 0.13 -33.58
C GLU A 33 13.34 -0.19 -32.09
N TRP A 34 13.69 0.76 -31.22
CA TRP A 34 13.57 0.63 -29.78
C TRP A 34 12.12 0.42 -29.33
N PHE A 35 11.17 1.20 -29.84
CA PHE A 35 9.75 1.07 -29.46
C PHE A 35 9.17 -0.27 -29.88
N ARG A 36 9.55 -0.76 -31.07
CA ARG A 36 9.17 -2.10 -31.53
C ARG A 36 9.71 -3.19 -30.61
N GLU A 37 10.99 -3.10 -30.23
CA GLU A 37 11.63 -4.03 -29.29
C GLU A 37 10.98 -3.97 -27.90
N TYR A 38 10.68 -2.76 -27.40
CA TYR A 38 9.95 -2.55 -26.15
C TYR A 38 8.57 -3.22 -26.17
N THR A 39 7.79 -3.04 -27.23
CA THR A 39 6.44 -3.63 -27.34
C THR A 39 6.43 -5.14 -27.58
N ALA A 40 7.55 -5.71 -28.04
CA ALA A 40 7.68 -7.14 -28.31
C ALA A 40 8.33 -7.90 -27.15
N ALA A 41 8.92 -7.21 -26.17
CA ALA A 41 9.57 -7.83 -25.03
C ALA A 41 8.52 -8.36 -24.03
N ASP A 42 8.70 -9.61 -23.58
CA ASP A 42 8.00 -10.11 -22.40
C ASP A 42 8.63 -9.48 -21.15
N GLY A 43 7.83 -8.78 -20.34
CA GLY A 43 8.30 -8.10 -19.14
C GLY A 43 8.95 -9.05 -18.12
N ASN A 44 8.66 -10.35 -18.16
CA ASN A 44 9.27 -11.35 -17.27
C ASN A 44 10.72 -11.70 -17.66
N ASP A 45 11.13 -11.42 -18.89
CA ASP A 45 12.47 -11.72 -19.41
C ASP A 45 13.41 -10.49 -19.35
N LEU A 46 12.92 -9.36 -18.83
CA LEU A 46 13.69 -8.13 -18.71
C LEU A 46 14.39 -8.03 -17.35
N SER A 47 15.67 -7.68 -17.38
CA SER A 47 16.48 -7.38 -16.19
C SER A 47 16.94 -5.93 -16.20
N ILE A 48 17.47 -5.44 -15.07
CA ILE A 48 18.08 -4.10 -14.98
C ILE A 48 19.25 -3.91 -15.96
N TYR A 49 19.79 -5.00 -16.51
CA TYR A 49 20.87 -4.96 -17.49
C TYR A 49 20.38 -5.01 -18.94
N SER A 50 19.09 -5.24 -19.16
CA SER A 50 18.52 -5.28 -20.51
C SER A 50 18.61 -3.90 -21.16
N ASP A 51 19.01 -3.86 -22.43
CA ASP A 51 19.29 -2.60 -23.13
C ASP A 51 18.04 -1.70 -23.23
N ILE A 52 16.86 -2.31 -23.33
CA ILE A 52 15.57 -1.60 -23.26
C ILE A 52 15.40 -0.89 -21.91
N VAL A 53 15.74 -1.57 -20.81
CA VAL A 53 15.64 -1.01 -19.45
C VAL A 53 16.69 0.09 -19.25
N LYS A 54 17.95 -0.16 -19.65
CA LYS A 54 19.03 0.84 -19.59
C LYS A 54 18.73 2.08 -20.42
N ALA A 55 18.07 1.95 -21.57
CA ALA A 55 17.70 3.07 -22.42
C ALA A 55 16.60 3.94 -21.79
N VAL A 56 15.63 3.32 -21.09
CA VAL A 56 14.66 4.07 -20.27
C VAL A 56 15.34 4.72 -19.07
N ASP A 57 16.24 3.97 -18.41
CA ASP A 57 16.98 4.42 -17.23
C ASP A 57 18.00 5.54 -17.55
N SER A 58 18.47 5.62 -18.80
CA SER A 58 19.38 6.68 -19.26
C SER A 58 18.72 8.06 -19.41
N ASP A 59 17.38 8.13 -19.41
CA ASP A 59 16.56 9.35 -19.41
C ASP A 59 17.02 10.48 -20.38
N GLU A 60 17.64 10.14 -21.51
CA GLU A 60 17.97 11.11 -22.56
C GLU A 60 16.74 11.47 -23.40
N LEU A 61 15.78 12.16 -22.79
CA LEU A 61 14.72 12.86 -23.52
C LEU A 61 15.34 14.01 -24.32
N ASP A 62 15.19 14.02 -25.65
CA ASP A 62 15.59 15.14 -26.50
C ASP A 62 14.66 16.33 -26.22
N ALA A 63 14.99 17.10 -25.18
CA ALA A 63 14.18 18.21 -24.68
C ALA A 63 13.82 19.22 -25.77
N LYS A 64 14.70 19.40 -26.76
CA LYS A 64 14.48 20.31 -27.89
C LYS A 64 13.45 19.78 -28.90
N PHE A 65 13.27 18.47 -29.01
CA PHE A 65 12.24 17.85 -29.84
C PHE A 65 10.86 17.97 -29.18
N VAL A 66 10.77 17.65 -27.89
CA VAL A 66 9.52 17.72 -27.12
C VAL A 66 9.00 19.16 -27.06
N GLU A 67 9.87 20.13 -26.74
CA GLU A 67 9.49 21.54 -26.67
C GLU A 67 8.97 22.07 -28.01
N ARG A 68 9.57 21.65 -29.13
CA ARG A 68 9.12 22.01 -30.48
C ARG A 68 7.72 21.47 -30.76
N ARG A 69 7.44 20.21 -30.40
CA ARG A 69 6.12 19.63 -30.61
C ARG A 69 5.03 20.26 -29.75
N ILE A 70 5.34 20.64 -28.51
CA ILE A 70 4.38 21.34 -27.65
C ILE A 70 4.04 22.72 -28.24
N LYS A 71 5.03 23.47 -28.75
CA LYS A 71 4.81 24.77 -29.42
C LYS A 71 3.97 24.65 -30.70
N GLU A 72 4.14 23.56 -31.45
CA GLU A 72 3.37 23.32 -32.68
C GLU A 72 1.92 22.90 -32.39
N LEU A 73 1.68 22.12 -31.33
CA LEU A 73 0.34 21.61 -30.98
C LEU A 73 -0.47 22.57 -30.10
N ALA A 74 0.19 23.45 -29.35
CA ALA A 74 -0.45 24.40 -28.42
C ALA A 74 0.31 25.74 -28.39
N PRO A 75 0.22 26.55 -29.47
CA PRO A 75 1.02 27.77 -29.66
C PRO A 75 0.79 28.83 -28.58
N ASP A 76 -0.39 28.85 -27.95
CA ASP A 76 -0.76 29.84 -26.93
C ASP A 76 -0.49 29.38 -25.48
N ALA A 77 0.00 28.15 -25.29
CA ALA A 77 0.29 27.63 -23.96
C ALA A 77 1.66 28.13 -23.47
N PRO A 78 1.75 28.87 -22.35
CA PRO A 78 3.04 29.28 -21.82
C PRO A 78 3.84 28.05 -21.37
N ILE A 79 4.98 27.84 -22.03
CA ILE A 79 5.95 26.79 -21.70
C ILE A 79 6.98 27.39 -20.74
N VAL A 80 7.09 26.80 -19.56
CA VAL A 80 8.11 27.13 -18.56
C VAL A 80 8.99 25.90 -18.40
N LYS A 81 10.31 26.04 -18.54
CA LYS A 81 11.30 24.94 -18.44
C LYS A 81 10.96 23.66 -19.26
N GLY A 82 10.35 23.82 -20.43
CA GLY A 82 10.05 22.71 -21.34
C GLY A 82 8.68 22.05 -21.14
N PHE A 83 7.88 22.50 -20.16
CA PHE A 83 6.53 21.98 -19.91
C PHE A 83 5.48 23.10 -19.96
N CYS A 84 4.24 22.79 -20.39
CA CYS A 84 3.13 23.73 -20.23
C CYS A 84 2.87 23.99 -18.74
N ALA A 85 2.25 25.11 -18.38
CA ALA A 85 2.04 25.50 -16.97
C ALA A 85 1.50 24.37 -16.07
N LYS A 86 0.58 23.53 -16.58
CA LYS A 86 0.03 22.37 -15.85
C LYS A 86 1.09 21.28 -15.63
N CYS A 87 1.87 20.94 -16.65
CA CYS A 87 2.93 19.95 -16.56
C CYS A 87 4.14 20.46 -15.77
N GLN A 88 4.46 21.75 -15.87
CA GLN A 88 5.52 22.37 -15.08
C GLN A 88 5.14 22.38 -13.60
N SER A 89 3.87 22.67 -13.28
CA SER A 89 3.35 22.49 -11.93
C SER A 89 3.47 21.04 -11.47
N LEU A 90 3.30 20.04 -12.33
CA LEU A 90 3.52 18.64 -11.95
C LEU A 90 5.02 18.38 -11.65
N VAL A 91 5.92 18.86 -12.50
CA VAL A 91 7.37 18.67 -12.35
C VAL A 91 7.94 19.42 -11.13
N ASP A 92 7.54 20.67 -10.92
CA ASP A 92 7.97 21.47 -9.76
C ASP A 92 7.48 20.86 -8.42
N HIS A 93 6.47 19.99 -8.47
CA HIS A 93 5.87 19.28 -7.34
C HIS A 93 6.15 17.77 -7.40
N TRP A 94 7.12 17.29 -8.17
CA TRP A 94 7.31 15.86 -8.45
C TRP A 94 7.82 14.99 -7.27
N PRO A 95 8.22 15.51 -6.09
CA PRO A 95 8.19 14.69 -4.86
C PRO A 95 6.90 14.87 -4.03
N THR A 96 6.07 15.88 -4.32
CA THR A 96 4.78 16.15 -3.66
C THR A 96 3.55 15.70 -4.46
N ILE A 97 3.75 15.08 -5.64
CA ILE A 97 2.65 14.51 -6.42
C ILE A 97 2.04 13.32 -5.69
N ASP A 98 0.72 13.33 -5.69
CA ASP A 98 -0.08 12.27 -5.13
C ASP A 98 0.13 10.97 -5.93
N LYS A 99 0.53 9.91 -5.23
CA LYS A 99 0.79 8.57 -5.81
C LYS A 99 -0.42 8.03 -6.53
N LEU A 100 -1.63 8.37 -6.07
CA LEU A 100 -2.88 7.82 -6.60
C LEU A 100 -3.19 8.33 -8.02
N PRO A 101 -3.22 9.65 -8.31
CA PRO A 101 -3.28 10.17 -9.68
C PRO A 101 -2.21 9.62 -10.62
N ALA A 102 -0.96 9.50 -10.15
CA ALA A 102 0.14 9.01 -10.98
C ALA A 102 -0.08 7.56 -11.47
N LEU A 103 -0.81 6.76 -10.71
CA LEU A 103 -1.11 5.35 -11.00
C LEU A 103 -2.56 5.11 -11.44
N SER A 104 -3.35 6.17 -11.64
CA SER A 104 -4.78 6.03 -11.91
C SER A 104 -5.06 5.34 -13.26
N GLY A 105 -4.15 5.48 -14.23
CA GLY A 105 -4.19 4.76 -15.51
C GLY A 105 -4.03 3.24 -15.32
N VAL A 106 -3.09 2.81 -14.49
CA VAL A 106 -2.87 1.38 -14.18
C VAL A 106 -4.06 0.82 -13.41
N ALA A 107 -4.55 1.56 -12.41
CA ALA A 107 -5.76 1.19 -11.68
C ALA A 107 -7.00 1.10 -12.60
N ARG A 108 -7.11 1.95 -13.62
CA ARG A 108 -8.20 1.82 -14.61
C ARG A 108 -8.12 0.53 -15.41
N LEU A 109 -6.91 0.13 -15.83
CA LEU A 109 -6.72 -1.14 -16.55
C LEU A 109 -7.12 -2.33 -15.67
N GLY A 110 -6.66 -2.37 -14.41
CA GLY A 110 -7.05 -3.43 -13.47
C GLY A 110 -8.56 -3.49 -13.21
N TYR A 111 -9.23 -2.33 -13.13
CA TYR A 111 -10.68 -2.27 -13.02
C TYR A 111 -11.38 -2.80 -14.27
N ASN A 112 -10.92 -2.43 -15.47
CA ASN A 112 -11.52 -2.89 -16.71
C ASN A 112 -11.41 -4.42 -16.88
N GLU A 113 -10.32 -5.02 -16.37
CA GLU A 113 -10.11 -6.46 -16.42
C GLU A 113 -10.91 -7.24 -15.37
N THR A 114 -11.01 -6.72 -14.14
CA THR A 114 -11.53 -7.48 -12.99
C THR A 114 -12.91 -7.01 -12.50
N GLY A 115 -13.28 -5.77 -12.81
CA GLY A 115 -14.42 -5.07 -12.22
C GLY A 115 -14.24 -4.71 -10.74
N ASP A 116 -13.07 -4.92 -10.15
CA ASP A 116 -12.86 -4.76 -8.70
C ASP A 116 -12.72 -3.30 -8.28
N HIS A 117 -13.20 -2.97 -7.08
CA HIS A 117 -13.22 -1.59 -6.60
C HIS A 117 -11.85 -1.15 -6.08
N TYR A 118 -11.33 -0.07 -6.64
CA TYR A 118 -10.08 0.55 -6.20
C TYR A 118 -10.33 1.56 -5.06
N LEU A 119 -9.57 1.42 -3.99
CA LEU A 119 -9.74 2.08 -2.70
C LEU A 119 -8.41 2.69 -2.28
N ALA A 120 -8.12 3.89 -2.78
CA ALA A 120 -6.95 4.69 -2.44
C ALA A 120 -5.65 3.85 -2.43
N GLY A 121 -5.34 3.13 -3.51
CA GLY A 121 -4.12 2.31 -3.59
C GLY A 121 -4.35 0.81 -3.40
N LEU A 122 -5.47 0.40 -2.81
CA LEU A 122 -5.79 -1.00 -2.52
C LEU A 122 -7.01 -1.47 -3.33
N TRP A 123 -7.15 -2.77 -3.51
CA TRP A 123 -8.33 -3.37 -4.17
C TRP A 123 -9.28 -3.97 -3.13
N ARG A 124 -10.59 -3.88 -3.39
CA ARG A 124 -11.61 -4.45 -2.49
C ARG A 124 -11.48 -5.97 -2.41
N GLY A 125 -11.17 -6.64 -3.51
CA GLY A 125 -10.74 -8.04 -3.54
C GLY A 125 -9.40 -8.22 -2.86
N GLY A 126 -9.36 -9.03 -1.80
CA GLY A 126 -8.12 -9.27 -1.05
C GLY A 126 -7.70 -8.10 -0.15
N LEU A 127 -8.59 -7.17 0.18
CA LEU A 127 -8.26 -6.00 1.00
C LEU A 127 -7.68 -6.38 2.37
N GLU A 128 -8.16 -7.46 3.01
CA GLU A 128 -7.58 -7.94 4.27
C GLU A 128 -6.07 -8.20 4.15
N GLU A 129 -5.62 -8.83 3.06
CA GLU A 129 -4.22 -9.17 2.82
C GLU A 129 -3.40 -7.95 2.42
N GLN A 130 -3.96 -7.10 1.55
CA GLN A 130 -3.29 -5.89 1.12
C GLN A 130 -3.07 -4.90 2.28
N LEU A 131 -3.90 -4.93 3.33
CA LEU A 131 -3.67 -4.17 4.57
C LEU A 131 -2.38 -4.57 5.30
N CYS A 132 -1.80 -5.74 5.03
CA CYS A 132 -0.52 -6.19 5.58
C CYS A 132 0.71 -5.56 4.90
N TRP A 133 0.53 -4.54 4.04
CA TRP A 133 1.67 -3.80 3.50
C TRP A 133 2.57 -3.29 4.64
N ALA A 134 3.86 -3.27 4.40
CA ALA A 134 4.88 -2.80 5.33
C ALA A 134 5.95 -2.04 4.53
N ARG A 135 6.59 -1.07 5.18
CA ARG A 135 7.76 -0.39 4.62
C ARG A 135 8.87 -1.40 4.38
N LEU A 136 9.49 -1.34 3.20
CA LEU A 136 10.62 -2.20 2.81
C LEU A 136 11.96 -1.61 3.24
N GLU A 137 12.06 -0.29 3.29
CA GLU A 137 13.28 0.44 3.66
C GLU A 137 13.54 0.34 5.18
N SER A 138 14.76 0.60 5.65
CA SER A 138 15.09 0.74 7.08
C SER A 138 14.93 2.19 7.56
N MET A 139 15.29 3.16 6.72
CA MET A 139 15.14 4.59 7.00
C MET A 139 13.67 5.07 7.04
N ILE A 140 13.25 5.59 8.19
CA ILE A 140 11.91 6.16 8.38
C ILE A 140 11.87 7.59 7.81
N ARG A 141 10.89 7.86 6.95
CA ARG A 141 10.68 9.16 6.29
C ARG A 141 9.58 9.96 7.01
N PRO A 142 9.59 11.30 6.94
CA PRO A 142 8.47 12.11 7.41
C PRO A 142 7.23 11.82 6.58
N ARG A 143 6.05 12.03 7.18
CA ARG A 143 4.77 11.87 6.50
C ARG A 143 4.64 12.96 5.42
N PRO A 144 4.28 12.61 4.18
CA PRO A 144 3.95 13.61 3.17
C PRO A 144 2.69 14.38 3.58
N PRO A 145 2.43 15.57 2.98
CA PRO A 145 1.13 16.21 3.09
C PRO A 145 -0.01 15.23 2.80
N TRP A 146 -1.12 15.37 3.53
CA TRP A 146 -2.22 14.41 3.47
C TRP A 146 -2.68 14.20 2.02
N ARG A 147 -2.63 12.94 1.56
CA ARG A 147 -3.04 12.52 0.21
C ARG A 147 -3.79 11.19 0.16
N ALA A 148 -3.73 10.42 1.24
CA ALA A 148 -4.44 9.16 1.38
C ALA A 148 -4.72 8.84 2.86
N PRO A 149 -5.77 8.06 3.15
CA PRO A 149 -6.03 7.48 4.47
C PRO A 149 -4.82 6.69 5.01
N THR A 150 -4.65 6.62 6.34
CA THR A 150 -3.43 6.02 6.93
C THR A 150 -3.29 4.52 6.67
N TRP A 151 -4.40 3.83 6.39
CA TRP A 151 -4.41 2.42 6.01
C TRP A 151 -3.92 2.16 4.57
N SER A 152 -3.77 3.20 3.75
CA SER A 152 -3.23 3.11 2.39
C SER A 152 -1.70 3.21 2.39
N TRP A 153 -1.04 2.38 1.57
CA TRP A 153 0.39 2.51 1.33
C TRP A 153 0.79 3.84 0.66
N ALA A 154 -0.17 4.54 0.04
CA ALA A 154 0.05 5.86 -0.54
C ALA A 154 0.20 6.96 0.53
N SER A 155 -0.15 6.68 1.79
CA SER A 155 -0.08 7.66 2.89
C SER A 155 1.34 8.00 3.36
N ILE A 156 2.34 7.27 2.90
CA ILE A 156 3.77 7.48 3.19
C ILE A 156 4.60 7.54 1.90
N ASP A 157 5.86 7.94 2.00
CA ASP A 157 6.85 7.84 0.93
C ASP A 157 7.76 6.62 1.11
N GLY A 158 8.37 6.17 0.01
CA GLY A 158 9.26 4.99 -0.01
C GLY A 158 8.59 3.71 -0.53
N LYS A 159 9.39 2.65 -0.59
CA LYS A 159 8.99 1.31 -1.05
C LYS A 159 8.20 0.56 0.02
N VAL A 160 7.14 -0.13 -0.41
CA VAL A 160 6.32 -1.01 0.42
C VAL A 160 6.31 -2.43 -0.13
N THR A 161 5.99 -3.40 0.72
CA THR A 161 5.84 -4.81 0.37
C THR A 161 4.74 -5.45 1.20
N TRP A 162 4.07 -6.47 0.68
CA TRP A 162 3.20 -7.39 1.42
C TRP A 162 3.33 -8.79 0.82
N TYR A 163 2.94 -9.81 1.60
CA TYR A 163 2.91 -11.17 1.09
C TYR A 163 1.61 -11.42 0.34
N THR A 164 1.73 -12.09 -0.81
CA THR A 164 0.57 -12.64 -1.50
C THR A 164 0.12 -13.91 -0.80
N ARG A 165 -1.15 -14.00 -0.42
CA ARG A 165 -1.70 -15.19 0.26
C ARG A 165 -1.90 -16.32 -0.72
N GLU A 166 -1.43 -17.51 -0.34
CA GLU A 166 -1.78 -18.75 -1.02
C GLU A 166 -2.64 -19.63 -0.10
N LYS A 167 -3.96 -19.66 -0.37
CA LYS A 167 -4.92 -20.36 0.48
C LYS A 167 -4.58 -21.85 0.62
N GLY A 168 -4.47 -22.31 1.86
CA GLY A 168 -4.17 -23.72 2.18
C GLY A 168 -2.67 -24.03 2.26
N LEU A 169 -1.80 -23.04 2.02
CA LEU A 169 -0.35 -23.20 2.07
C LEU A 169 0.30 -22.15 2.98
N ILE A 170 0.01 -20.87 2.74
CA ILE A 170 0.63 -19.73 3.44
C ILE A 170 -0.46 -18.87 4.06
N LEU A 171 -0.30 -18.52 5.34
CA LEU A 171 -1.18 -17.58 6.05
C LEU A 171 -2.68 -17.93 5.92
N ASP A 172 -3.03 -19.15 6.30
CA ASP A 172 -4.36 -19.72 6.12
C ASP A 172 -5.41 -19.17 7.11
N THR A 173 -4.98 -18.66 8.25
CA THR A 173 -5.83 -18.13 9.32
C THR A 173 -6.02 -16.62 9.16
N THR A 174 -7.26 -16.16 9.15
CA THR A 174 -7.61 -14.72 9.08
C THR A 174 -8.29 -14.29 10.39
N TYR A 175 -7.87 -13.16 10.95
CA TYR A 175 -8.37 -12.60 12.21
C TYR A 175 -9.35 -11.44 12.02
N VAL A 176 -9.40 -10.87 10.82
CA VAL A 176 -10.29 -9.76 10.47
C VAL A 176 -11.22 -10.13 9.32
N LYS A 177 -12.32 -9.37 9.19
CA LYS A 177 -13.18 -9.38 8.03
C LYS A 177 -13.52 -7.95 7.65
N VAL A 178 -13.27 -7.58 6.39
CA VAL A 178 -13.76 -6.33 5.84
C VAL A 178 -15.29 -6.42 5.73
N LEU A 179 -15.96 -5.52 6.45
CA LEU A 179 -17.41 -5.34 6.36
C LEU A 179 -17.74 -4.34 5.26
N ASP A 180 -17.02 -3.21 5.29
CA ASP A 180 -17.21 -2.13 4.33
C ASP A 180 -15.92 -1.34 4.13
N ALA A 181 -15.80 -0.70 2.98
CA ALA A 181 -14.64 0.11 2.63
C ALA A 181 -15.01 1.11 1.52
N ASN A 182 -14.73 2.39 1.77
CA ASN A 182 -15.12 3.48 0.88
C ASN A 182 -14.06 4.56 0.85
N THR A 183 -13.97 5.25 -0.27
CA THR A 183 -13.16 6.45 -0.45
C THR A 183 -14.02 7.56 -1.05
N THR A 184 -13.67 8.81 -0.73
CA THR A 184 -14.25 9.98 -1.38
C THR A 184 -13.20 10.56 -2.32
N LYS A 185 -13.50 10.59 -3.62
CA LYS A 185 -12.60 11.18 -4.63
C LYS A 185 -12.59 12.71 -4.55
N TYR A 186 -11.43 13.31 -4.82
CA TYR A 186 -11.30 14.77 -4.91
C TYR A 186 -11.86 15.31 -6.23
N GLY A 187 -11.59 14.61 -7.33
CA GLY A 187 -11.97 15.02 -8.69
C GLY A 187 -12.91 14.03 -9.38
N TYR A 188 -12.94 14.11 -10.71
CA TYR A 188 -13.77 13.23 -11.53
C TYR A 188 -13.22 11.81 -11.64
N ASP A 189 -11.89 11.68 -11.67
CA ASP A 189 -11.21 10.40 -11.85
C ASP A 189 -11.47 9.47 -10.63
N PRO A 190 -12.20 8.36 -10.80
CA PRO A 190 -12.48 7.44 -9.70
C PRO A 190 -11.25 6.69 -9.18
N PHE A 191 -10.13 6.71 -9.91
CA PHE A 191 -8.88 6.03 -9.54
C PHE A 191 -7.78 6.99 -9.09
N GLY A 192 -8.07 8.29 -9.08
CA GLY A 192 -7.10 9.34 -8.76
C GLY A 192 -7.12 9.74 -7.28
N GLN A 193 -6.89 11.02 -7.04
CA GLN A 193 -6.80 11.61 -5.70
C GLN A 193 -8.08 11.43 -4.89
N VAL A 194 -7.92 11.18 -3.60
CA VAL A 194 -8.99 11.07 -2.62
C VAL A 194 -8.91 12.20 -1.58
N ILE A 195 -10.04 12.52 -0.95
CA ILE A 195 -10.14 13.48 0.18
C ILE A 195 -10.50 12.81 1.51
N SER A 196 -10.92 11.55 1.47
CA SER A 196 -11.11 10.73 2.65
C SER A 196 -11.23 9.25 2.26
N GLY A 197 -11.13 8.38 3.25
CA GLY A 197 -11.45 6.98 3.08
C GLY A 197 -11.52 6.25 4.41
N VAL A 198 -12.36 5.23 4.44
CA VAL A 198 -12.69 4.48 5.65
C VAL A 198 -12.73 3.00 5.34
N ILE A 199 -12.27 2.18 6.28
CA ILE A 199 -12.48 0.73 6.26
C ILE A 199 -13.11 0.31 7.57
N ARG A 200 -14.27 -0.34 7.48
CA ARG A 200 -14.91 -1.00 8.62
C ARG A 200 -14.51 -2.47 8.65
N LEU A 201 -13.87 -2.87 9.74
CA LEU A 201 -13.38 -4.23 9.96
C LEU A 201 -14.09 -4.84 11.17
N ALA A 202 -14.44 -6.12 11.09
CA ALA A 202 -14.72 -6.93 12.26
C ALA A 202 -13.49 -7.77 12.61
N CYS A 203 -12.93 -7.61 13.80
CA CYS A 203 -11.82 -8.42 14.29
C CYS A 203 -12.29 -9.48 15.30
N SER A 204 -11.51 -10.54 15.44
CA SER A 204 -11.72 -11.58 16.46
C SER A 204 -11.00 -11.30 17.78
N THR A 205 -9.89 -10.57 17.72
CA THR A 205 -8.99 -10.30 18.85
C THR A 205 -8.06 -9.12 18.53
N MET A 206 -7.53 -8.45 19.57
CA MET A 206 -6.54 -7.37 19.47
C MET A 206 -5.67 -7.39 20.73
N ALA A 207 -4.40 -7.02 20.64
CA ALA A 207 -3.59 -6.71 21.82
C ALA A 207 -3.41 -5.20 21.97
N ALA A 208 -3.14 -4.72 23.18
CA ALA A 208 -2.90 -3.31 23.46
C ALA A 208 -1.72 -3.17 24.42
N GLY A 209 -0.87 -2.19 24.17
CA GLY A 209 0.25 -1.84 25.04
C GLY A 209 0.86 -0.51 24.68
N TYR A 210 2.09 -0.29 25.12
CA TYR A 210 2.76 0.99 25.00
C TYR A 210 3.91 0.91 24.02
N LEU A 211 3.95 1.87 23.09
CA LEU A 211 5.06 2.04 22.16
C LEU A 211 6.25 2.63 22.90
N VAL A 212 7.41 1.99 22.78
CA VAL A 212 8.68 2.38 23.37
C VAL A 212 9.72 2.42 22.26
N GLN A 213 10.49 3.51 22.20
CA GLN A 213 11.58 3.63 21.22
C GLN A 213 12.80 2.82 21.67
N PRO A 214 13.62 2.31 20.73
CA PRO A 214 14.85 1.60 21.06
C PRO A 214 15.75 2.50 21.93
N SER A 215 16.30 1.97 23.02
CA SER A 215 17.38 2.65 23.73
C SER A 215 18.62 2.68 22.84
N GLU A 216 19.39 3.78 22.86
CA GLU A 216 20.61 4.02 22.03
C GLU A 216 21.77 2.99 22.23
N SER A 217 21.53 1.87 22.91
CA SER A 217 22.56 0.89 23.25
C SER A 217 22.71 -0.22 22.19
N ASN A 218 23.77 -0.07 21.39
CA ASN A 218 24.53 -1.04 20.58
C ASN A 218 24.37 -0.98 19.04
N ASN A 219 25.54 -0.99 18.39
CA ASN A 219 25.84 -0.68 16.98
C ASN A 219 25.37 -1.72 15.94
N SER A 220 24.11 -2.12 15.98
CA SER A 220 23.46 -2.80 14.85
C SER A 220 22.20 -2.02 14.51
N GLU A 221 22.06 -1.56 13.26
CA GLU A 221 20.79 -0.99 12.80
C GLU A 221 19.68 -1.99 13.14
N PRO A 222 18.72 -1.63 14.00
CA PRO A 222 17.69 -2.58 14.37
C PRO A 222 16.85 -2.86 13.12
N GLU A 223 16.57 -4.15 12.85
CA GLU A 223 15.69 -4.54 11.74
C GLU A 223 14.30 -3.91 11.88
N GLU A 224 13.89 -3.53 13.09
CA GLU A 224 12.58 -2.97 13.44
C GLU A 224 12.71 -1.63 14.19
N ASP A 225 11.72 -0.75 13.99
CA ASP A 225 11.85 0.68 14.31
C ASP A 225 11.53 1.01 15.77
N ALA A 226 10.65 0.23 16.39
CA ALA A 226 10.16 0.46 17.74
C ALA A 226 9.71 -0.86 18.39
N THR A 227 9.41 -0.81 19.69
CA THR A 227 8.89 -1.96 20.44
C THR A 227 7.56 -1.60 21.08
N ILE A 228 6.58 -2.50 21.00
CA ILE A 228 5.37 -2.43 21.81
C ILE A 228 5.51 -3.38 22.98
N VAL A 229 5.42 -2.81 24.18
CA VAL A 229 5.44 -3.56 25.44
C VAL A 229 4.02 -3.99 25.77
N LEU A 230 3.81 -5.31 25.84
CA LEU A 230 2.55 -5.94 26.25
C LEU A 230 2.77 -6.72 27.56
N TYR A 231 1.67 -7.02 28.25
CA TYR A 231 1.68 -7.84 29.46
C TYR A 231 0.85 -9.11 29.27
N ALA A 232 1.39 -10.23 29.74
CA ALA A 232 0.70 -11.51 29.87
C ALA A 232 0.68 -11.90 31.36
N GLY A 233 -0.35 -11.45 32.08
CA GLY A 233 -0.32 -11.44 33.55
C GLY A 233 0.75 -10.47 34.05
N ASP A 234 1.64 -10.93 34.92
CA ASP A 234 2.73 -10.12 35.47
C ASP A 234 3.99 -10.13 34.58
N ARG A 235 3.97 -10.86 33.47
CA ARG A 235 5.11 -10.96 32.54
C ARG A 235 5.07 -9.85 31.51
N GLU A 236 6.11 -9.03 31.50
CA GLU A 236 6.37 -8.06 30.43
C GLU A 236 6.93 -8.76 29.18
N LEU A 237 6.41 -8.41 28.01
CA LEU A 237 6.78 -8.98 26.72
C LEU A 237 7.01 -7.86 25.70
N ASN A 238 8.13 -7.94 24.99
CA ASN A 238 8.58 -6.94 24.03
C ASN A 238 8.31 -7.42 22.61
N PHE A 239 7.49 -6.66 21.87
CA PHE A 239 7.12 -6.98 20.51
C PHE A 239 7.65 -5.92 19.56
N PRO A 240 8.69 -6.23 18.77
CA PRO A 240 9.22 -5.25 17.84
C PRO A 240 8.16 -4.96 16.75
N VAL A 241 8.17 -3.74 16.23
CA VAL A 241 7.24 -3.28 15.18
C VAL A 241 7.95 -2.39 14.17
N ARG A 242 7.44 -2.35 12.94
CA ARG A 242 7.81 -1.34 11.93
C ARG A 242 6.85 -0.16 12.00
N ILE A 243 7.41 1.04 11.98
CA ILE A 243 6.64 2.29 12.00
C ILE A 243 6.56 2.84 10.57
N ASP A 244 5.38 3.33 10.19
CA ASP A 244 5.13 3.75 8.80
C ASP A 244 5.85 5.07 8.46
N CYS A 245 5.90 6.05 9.39
CA CYS A 245 6.61 7.33 9.21
C CYS A 245 7.13 7.94 10.53
N GLN A 246 7.91 9.02 10.46
CA GLN A 246 8.56 9.61 11.65
C GLN A 246 7.55 10.08 12.72
N GLU A 247 6.45 10.68 12.29
CA GLU A 247 5.39 11.21 13.16
C GLU A 247 4.69 10.11 13.95
N ASP A 248 4.59 8.90 13.38
CA ASP A 248 3.94 7.75 14.00
C ASP A 248 4.76 7.18 15.18
N SER A 249 6.08 7.47 15.21
CA SER A 249 6.97 7.08 16.31
C SER A 249 6.79 7.98 17.56
N ASN A 250 6.18 9.16 17.40
CA ASN A 250 6.01 10.18 18.44
C ASN A 250 4.67 10.02 19.16
N THR A 251 4.43 8.84 19.71
CA THR A 251 3.21 8.57 20.47
C THR A 251 3.24 9.31 21.82
N PRO A 252 2.20 10.08 22.19
CA PRO A 252 2.13 10.72 23.50
C PRO A 252 2.28 9.71 24.64
N PRO A 253 3.02 10.04 25.72
CA PRO A 253 3.16 9.17 26.88
C PRO A 253 1.81 8.68 27.42
N GLY A 254 1.70 7.38 27.68
CA GLY A 254 0.47 6.76 28.20
C GLY A 254 -0.62 6.51 27.16
N LYS A 255 -0.42 6.87 25.88
CA LYS A 255 -1.35 6.51 24.81
C LYS A 255 -1.12 5.06 24.38
N LEU A 256 -2.19 4.27 24.36
CA LEU A 256 -2.15 2.87 23.93
C LEU A 256 -1.98 2.76 22.42
N SER A 257 -1.13 1.84 22.01
CA SER A 257 -1.03 1.30 20.66
C SER A 257 -1.58 -0.11 20.65
N TYR A 258 -2.25 -0.46 19.56
CA TYR A 258 -2.96 -1.72 19.41
C TYR A 258 -2.31 -2.57 18.33
N LEU A 259 -2.03 -3.83 18.63
CA LEU A 259 -1.63 -4.82 17.64
C LEU A 259 -2.87 -5.56 17.17
N LEU A 260 -3.26 -5.31 15.92
CA LEU A 260 -4.35 -6.01 15.26
C LEU A 260 -3.77 -7.10 14.36
N PRO A 261 -3.83 -8.39 14.76
CA PRO A 261 -3.48 -9.47 13.84
C PRO A 261 -4.47 -9.48 12.68
N ILE A 262 -3.95 -9.71 11.47
CA ILE A 262 -4.75 -9.85 10.26
C ILE A 262 -4.67 -11.29 9.75
N LEU A 263 -3.46 -11.82 9.62
CA LEU A 263 -3.18 -13.15 9.08
C LEU A 263 -2.22 -13.94 9.97
N SER A 264 -2.38 -15.26 10.04
CA SER A 264 -1.36 -16.18 10.56
C SER A 264 -1.39 -17.52 9.84
N GLY A 265 -0.32 -18.31 9.99
CA GLY A 265 -0.22 -19.66 9.45
C GLY A 265 1.23 -20.00 9.15
N GLY A 266 1.44 -20.98 8.26
CA GLY A 266 2.78 -21.24 7.71
C GLY A 266 3.30 -20.04 6.92
N SER A 267 4.60 -19.76 7.02
CA SER A 267 5.27 -18.72 6.22
C SER A 267 5.67 -19.19 4.82
N GLY A 268 5.49 -20.49 4.52
CA GLY A 268 6.01 -21.15 3.31
C GLY A 268 7.48 -21.55 3.42
N SER A 269 8.16 -21.17 4.50
CA SER A 269 9.55 -21.55 4.77
C SER A 269 9.64 -22.76 5.70
N THR A 270 10.69 -23.56 5.53
CA THR A 270 11.06 -24.60 6.48
C THR A 270 12.44 -24.29 7.07
N VAL A 271 12.57 -24.55 8.36
CA VAL A 271 13.82 -24.35 9.09
C VAL A 271 14.35 -25.71 9.51
N LYS A 272 15.65 -25.92 9.31
CA LYS A 272 16.35 -27.12 9.77
C LYS A 272 16.61 -27.00 11.27
N ARG A 273 16.16 -27.98 12.04
CA ARG A 273 16.40 -28.11 13.47
C ARG A 273 17.83 -28.62 13.73
N GLU A 274 18.35 -28.35 14.94
CA GLU A 274 19.66 -28.84 15.39
C GLU A 274 19.74 -30.38 15.37
N ASP A 275 18.62 -31.07 15.58
CA ASP A 275 18.51 -32.54 15.54
C ASP A 275 18.44 -33.11 14.10
N GLY A 276 18.53 -32.25 13.08
CA GLY A 276 18.49 -32.62 11.66
C GLY A 276 17.09 -32.72 11.05
N GLY A 277 16.02 -32.55 11.84
CA GLY A 277 14.65 -32.50 11.34
C GLY A 277 14.31 -31.18 10.63
N TRP A 278 13.23 -31.15 9.85
CA TRP A 278 12.68 -29.93 9.26
C TRP A 278 11.38 -29.58 9.95
N ILE A 279 11.17 -28.29 10.22
CA ILE A 279 9.90 -27.77 10.75
C ILE A 279 9.45 -26.58 9.92
N SER A 280 8.14 -26.50 9.69
CA SER A 280 7.52 -25.34 9.05
C SER A 280 7.61 -24.13 9.96
N GLU A 281 8.08 -23.01 9.42
CA GLU A 281 8.05 -21.72 10.09
C GLU A 281 6.61 -21.19 10.11
N LEU A 282 6.18 -20.72 11.28
CA LEU A 282 4.88 -20.11 11.50
C LEU A 282 5.05 -18.62 11.68
N MET A 283 4.10 -17.87 11.15
CA MET A 283 4.07 -16.41 11.23
C MET A 283 2.68 -15.91 11.61
N ILE A 284 2.63 -14.82 12.37
CA ILE A 284 1.45 -13.97 12.54
C ILE A 284 1.83 -12.54 12.16
N GLU A 285 1.05 -11.93 11.31
CA GLU A 285 1.27 -10.56 10.85
C GLU A 285 0.00 -9.70 10.98
N GLY A 286 0.21 -8.40 11.05
CA GLY A 286 -0.87 -7.45 11.16
C GLY A 286 -0.38 -6.02 11.19
N ILE A 287 -1.29 -5.14 11.63
CA ILE A 287 -1.07 -3.70 11.65
C ILE A 287 -1.06 -3.15 13.07
N VAL A 288 -0.26 -2.10 13.25
CA VAL A 288 -0.22 -1.31 14.47
C VAL A 288 -1.19 -0.15 14.31
N LEU A 289 -2.09 -0.02 15.28
CA LEU A 289 -3.15 0.95 15.29
C LEU A 289 -3.04 1.89 16.48
N GLN A 290 -3.43 3.14 16.27
CA GLN A 290 -3.58 4.10 17.32
C GLN A 290 -4.94 4.78 17.23
N ALA A 291 -5.65 4.88 18.35
CA ALA A 291 -6.94 5.55 18.39
C ALA A 291 -6.79 7.04 18.00
N THR A 292 -7.67 7.52 17.14
CA THR A 292 -7.67 8.93 16.70
C THR A 292 -8.06 9.87 17.82
N GLY A 293 -8.88 9.39 18.76
CA GLY A 293 -9.46 10.20 19.84
C GLY A 293 -10.65 11.05 19.40
N VAL A 294 -10.99 11.05 18.10
CA VAL A 294 -12.10 11.83 17.55
C VAL A 294 -13.41 11.06 17.72
N THR A 295 -13.45 9.81 17.30
CA THR A 295 -14.62 8.93 17.49
C THR A 295 -14.22 7.60 18.12
N LYS A 296 -15.15 6.99 18.86
CA LYS A 296 -14.91 5.69 19.50
C LYS A 296 -14.67 4.61 18.45
N ALA A 297 -13.62 3.82 18.64
CA ALA A 297 -13.20 2.70 17.79
C ALA A 297 -12.74 3.11 16.38
N GLU A 298 -12.35 4.37 16.23
CA GLU A 298 -11.68 4.88 15.03
C GLU A 298 -10.18 4.93 15.27
N PHE A 299 -9.44 4.37 14.33
CA PHE A 299 -8.01 4.17 14.44
C PHE A 299 -7.30 4.65 13.18
N SER A 300 -6.15 5.28 13.38
CA SER A 300 -5.14 5.42 12.34
C SER A 300 -4.18 4.25 12.41
N ARG A 301 -3.74 3.78 11.24
CA ARG A 301 -2.59 2.89 11.13
C ARG A 301 -1.32 3.69 11.34
N ILE A 302 -0.41 3.14 12.15
CA ILE A 302 0.89 3.76 12.47
C ILE A 302 2.07 2.82 12.21
N GLY A 303 1.82 1.61 11.70
CA GLY A 303 2.86 0.61 11.49
C GLY A 303 2.34 -0.78 11.17
N SER A 304 3.25 -1.74 11.16
CA SER A 304 2.99 -3.16 10.97
C SER A 304 3.90 -4.04 11.83
N PHE A 305 3.55 -5.31 11.97
CA PHE A 305 4.34 -6.28 12.73
C PHE A 305 4.29 -7.66 12.08
N LYS A 306 5.36 -8.44 12.29
CA LYS A 306 5.45 -9.85 11.92
C LYS A 306 6.15 -10.61 13.02
N PHE A 307 5.51 -11.63 13.57
CA PHE A 307 6.10 -12.47 14.61
C PHE A 307 6.21 -13.90 14.14
N TYR A 308 7.35 -14.52 14.45
CA TYR A 308 7.71 -15.85 13.98
C TYR A 308 7.93 -16.79 15.17
N ASN A 309 7.70 -18.08 14.95
CA ASN A 309 8.09 -19.09 15.92
C ASN A 309 9.63 -19.23 15.98
N LYS A 310 10.18 -19.41 17.19
CA LYS A 310 11.65 -19.41 17.41
C LYS A 310 12.32 -20.69 16.93
N TYR A 311 13.52 -20.59 16.35
CA TYR A 311 14.48 -21.72 16.25
C TYR A 311 15.98 -21.39 16.32
N ARG A 312 16.43 -20.11 16.47
CA ARG A 312 17.87 -19.77 16.33
C ARG A 312 18.73 -19.81 17.60
N VAL A 313 18.20 -19.86 18.83
CA VAL A 313 19.01 -19.98 20.07
C VAL A 313 18.20 -20.69 21.18
N ARG A 314 18.84 -21.55 21.98
CA ARG A 314 18.23 -22.34 23.08
C ARG A 314 17.49 -21.48 24.12
N ASN A 315 16.37 -22.04 24.60
CA ASN A 315 15.68 -21.79 25.88
C ASN A 315 14.74 -20.57 26.05
N GLU A 316 14.27 -19.94 24.99
CA GLU A 316 13.24 -18.91 25.10
C GLU A 316 12.10 -19.13 24.10
N GLU A 317 10.85 -18.80 24.46
CA GLU A 317 9.69 -18.79 23.55
C GLU A 317 9.83 -17.72 22.46
N GLY A 318 9.35 -18.01 21.24
CA GLY A 318 9.36 -17.06 20.11
C GLY A 318 8.31 -15.99 20.24
N SER A 319 8.46 -14.89 19.49
CA SER A 319 7.49 -13.79 19.51
C SER A 319 6.11 -14.26 19.05
N TYR A 320 6.02 -15.27 18.18
CA TYR A 320 4.76 -15.90 17.79
C TYR A 320 4.02 -16.52 18.98
N GLU A 321 4.67 -17.42 19.73
CA GLU A 321 4.04 -18.09 20.88
C GLU A 321 3.67 -17.10 21.99
N GLN A 322 4.56 -16.15 22.27
CA GLN A 322 4.33 -15.10 23.26
C GLN A 322 3.15 -14.22 22.88
N PHE A 323 3.03 -13.86 21.60
CA PHE A 323 1.90 -13.04 21.14
C PHE A 323 0.58 -13.82 21.21
N LEU A 324 0.57 -15.10 20.83
CA LEU A 324 -0.61 -15.95 20.99
C LEU A 324 -1.04 -16.09 22.46
N LEU A 325 -0.09 -16.14 23.40
CA LEU A 325 -0.38 -16.12 24.83
C LEU A 325 -1.11 -14.82 25.23
N VAL A 326 -0.60 -13.65 24.80
CA VAL A 326 -1.25 -12.35 25.04
C VAL A 326 -2.68 -12.33 24.48
N LEU A 327 -2.85 -12.77 23.22
CA LEU A 327 -4.17 -12.81 22.57
C LEU A 327 -5.14 -13.76 23.29
N LYS A 328 -4.65 -14.91 23.77
CA LYS A 328 -5.45 -15.87 24.53
C LYS A 328 -5.93 -15.30 25.86
N MET A 329 -5.04 -14.59 26.59
CA MET A 329 -5.35 -14.05 27.91
C MET A 329 -6.25 -12.82 27.84
N HIS A 330 -5.93 -11.87 26.95
CA HIS A 330 -6.53 -10.54 26.98
C HIS A 330 -7.24 -10.17 25.68
N GLY A 331 -6.95 -10.85 24.58
CA GLY A 331 -7.22 -10.32 23.26
C GLY A 331 -8.70 -10.07 22.92
N LYS A 332 -9.60 -10.95 23.36
CA LYS A 332 -11.06 -10.75 23.22
C LYS A 332 -11.57 -9.58 24.07
N ALA A 333 -11.04 -9.43 25.28
CA ALA A 333 -11.44 -8.35 26.19
C ALA A 333 -10.97 -6.99 25.64
N THR A 334 -9.73 -6.94 25.15
CA THR A 334 -9.16 -5.77 24.48
C THR A 334 -9.96 -5.38 23.24
N ALA A 335 -10.25 -6.32 22.33
CA ALA A 335 -11.06 -6.05 21.14
C ALA A 335 -12.46 -5.56 21.50
N LYS A 336 -13.10 -6.16 22.52
CA LYS A 336 -14.42 -5.73 23.01
C LYS A 336 -14.38 -4.30 23.57
N ALA A 337 -13.35 -3.94 24.33
CA ALA A 337 -13.20 -2.60 24.89
C ALA A 337 -12.94 -1.55 23.80
N ALA A 338 -12.15 -1.90 22.78
CA ALA A 338 -11.76 -1.03 21.69
C ALA A 338 -12.85 -0.82 20.62
N CYS A 339 -13.81 -1.74 20.50
CA CYS A 339 -14.79 -1.71 19.41
C CYS A 339 -15.97 -0.75 19.62
N LYS A 340 -16.60 -0.37 18.49
CA LYS A 340 -17.82 0.45 18.48
C LYS A 340 -19.06 -0.39 18.77
N GLU A 341 -19.11 -1.57 18.15
CA GLU A 341 -20.23 -2.48 18.20
C GLU A 341 -19.75 -3.94 18.14
N VAL A 342 -20.58 -4.84 18.67
CA VAL A 342 -20.35 -6.29 18.59
C VAL A 342 -21.42 -6.89 17.69
N ILE A 343 -21.01 -7.42 16.55
CA ILE A 343 -21.93 -7.97 15.54
C ILE A 343 -21.99 -9.50 15.60
N GLY A 344 -23.08 -10.07 15.12
CA GLY A 344 -23.18 -11.52 14.87
C GLY A 344 -23.02 -11.83 13.39
N ASN A 345 -22.16 -12.79 13.05
CA ASN A 345 -22.04 -13.30 11.69
C ASN A 345 -21.99 -14.84 11.69
N ARG A 346 -22.93 -15.50 10.99
CA ARG A 346 -23.02 -16.96 10.94
C ARG A 346 -21.82 -17.62 10.22
N LYS A 347 -21.20 -16.92 9.26
CA LYS A 347 -20.03 -17.42 8.52
C LYS A 347 -18.71 -17.17 9.26
N HIS A 348 -18.66 -16.12 10.09
CA HIS A 348 -17.46 -15.70 10.81
C HIS A 348 -17.80 -15.40 12.28
N VAL A 349 -18.03 -16.47 13.04
CA VAL A 349 -18.60 -16.39 14.40
C VAL A 349 -17.66 -15.69 15.39
N ASP A 350 -16.36 -15.72 15.14
CA ASP A 350 -15.32 -15.11 15.96
C ASP A 350 -15.10 -13.62 15.66
N LYS A 351 -15.29 -13.19 14.41
CA LYS A 351 -15.01 -11.83 13.93
C LYS A 351 -16.20 -10.92 14.17
N ARG A 352 -16.24 -10.33 15.37
CA ARG A 352 -17.43 -9.65 15.89
C ARG A 352 -17.19 -8.24 16.38
N TYR A 353 -15.95 -7.87 16.68
CA TYR A 353 -15.63 -6.56 17.26
C TYR A 353 -15.35 -5.57 16.14
N VAL A 354 -16.24 -4.60 15.95
CA VAL A 354 -16.15 -3.67 14.82
C VAL A 354 -15.32 -2.44 15.16
N ILE A 355 -14.32 -2.17 14.33
CA ILE A 355 -13.48 -0.98 14.37
C ILE A 355 -13.50 -0.29 12.99
N THR A 356 -13.08 0.96 12.96
CA THR A 356 -12.96 1.76 11.72
C THR A 356 -11.53 2.25 11.56
N LEU A 357 -10.94 2.05 10.38
CA LEU A 357 -9.68 2.64 9.98
C LEU A 357 -9.93 3.90 9.15
N VAL A 358 -9.13 4.95 9.37
CA VAL A 358 -9.21 6.26 8.67
C VAL A 358 -7.90 6.73 8.10
#